data_AF-A0A1F8YL92-F1
#
_entry.id   AF-A0A1F8YL92-F1
#
_cell.length_a   1.000
_cell.length_b   1.000
_cell.length_c   1.000
_cell.angle_alpha   90.00
_cell.angle_beta   90.00
_cell.angle_gamma   90.00
#
_symmetry.space_group_name_H-M   'P 1'
#
loop_
_entity.id
_entity.type
_entity.pdbx_description
1 polymer ?
#
loop_
_entity_poly.entity_id
_entity_poly.type
_entity_poly.pdbx_seq_one_letter_code
_entity_poly.pdbx_strand_id
1 'polypeptide(L)'
;MSFYTFFSGKGGVGKTTMAAATAVRMAESGKRTLIVSTDPASNLSDVFERPIGHRIAEIVPNLFAMEIDPDAATEEYRERVIGPMRGVMPPDVMKVLEEQFRSACTVEIASFDRFTGFLGETDFDAVIFDTAPTGHTIRLLELPVDWSRHIEESAQGSGQTCIGPVSSIQGSKEKYDRAVAAMRDPERTEFVLVCRPEATSVSETVRAHDELSALGIGNFRVVVNGIYPEDAGEPFARLASRQREQILALAKALPYFRREVRLQAGEVKGFDSLRKFAEIAFDGRLVSLEGQFVGGTDFKGFSDPADLSELLSVRNGGRMVVLTGKGGVGKTVAACAVAVRMAGEGQKTLLVTTDPAAHIGQVLSVEVTDRILPAAGYPGLSVARIDQKASVEAYKERILAQARSSGHSEEMLAAVKEELESPCTEEMAVFEEFSRMVERDDFAYVVFDTAPTGHTLRLLELPYDYARQVEMMVSIRKGDPAAGEAREKLDALVRHLKDRDRCIFLLVLYPEYTPVFEAKRASEDLREAGIDVQGVIANFVLEEKDCTTPFVTSRFRMQRHYLGVAADEFRLPMFQVPMLDGDLSGKDALDRVGLELFGDSRIPA
;
A
#
# COMPACT_ATOMS: atom_id res chain seq x y z
N MET A 1 7.02 -30.74 13.60
CA MET A 1 6.92 -29.32 13.98
C MET A 1 6.94 -28.50 12.70
N SER A 2 5.98 -27.59 12.55
CA SER A 2 5.85 -26.73 11.37
C SER A 2 6.93 -25.65 11.35
N PHE A 3 7.44 -25.34 10.16
CA PHE A 3 8.34 -24.23 9.89
C PHE A 3 7.58 -23.07 9.25
N TYR A 4 7.88 -21.84 9.65
CA TYR A 4 7.17 -20.63 9.24
C TYR A 4 8.09 -19.71 8.43
N THR A 5 7.64 -19.29 7.25
CA THR A 5 8.36 -18.32 6.42
C THR A 5 7.49 -17.09 6.19
N PHE A 6 7.97 -15.93 6.60
CA PHE A 6 7.27 -14.65 6.45
C PHE A 6 7.92 -13.82 5.36
N PHE A 7 7.14 -13.27 4.43
CA PHE A 7 7.64 -12.34 3.43
C PHE A 7 7.31 -10.90 3.82
N SER A 8 8.30 -10.03 3.87
CA SER A 8 8.14 -8.61 4.21
C SER A 8 8.83 -7.72 3.18
N GLY A 9 8.35 -6.49 3.02
CA GLY A 9 8.87 -5.54 2.04
C GLY A 9 7.80 -4.63 1.45
N LYS A 10 8.24 -3.55 0.81
CA LYS A 10 7.37 -2.54 0.17
C LYS A 10 6.39 -3.16 -0.83
N GLY A 11 5.24 -2.52 -1.07
CA GLY A 11 4.30 -2.93 -2.12
C GLY A 11 4.97 -2.99 -3.50
N GLY A 12 4.78 -4.09 -4.25
CA GLY A 12 5.30 -4.25 -5.62
C GLY A 12 6.72 -4.81 -5.77
N VAL A 13 7.43 -5.07 -4.67
CA VAL A 13 8.79 -5.64 -4.73
C VAL A 13 8.82 -7.12 -5.16
N GLY A 14 7.67 -7.81 -5.17
CA GLY A 14 7.53 -9.22 -5.55
C GLY A 14 7.43 -10.21 -4.40
N LYS A 15 6.92 -9.78 -3.23
CA LYS A 15 6.66 -10.65 -2.06
C LYS A 15 5.84 -11.88 -2.41
N THR A 16 4.66 -11.68 -3.00
CA THR A 16 3.73 -12.77 -3.32
C THR A 16 4.32 -13.76 -4.30
N THR A 17 5.05 -13.29 -5.32
CA THR A 17 5.77 -14.14 -6.25
C THR A 17 6.84 -14.99 -5.55
N MET A 18 7.63 -14.39 -4.65
CA MET A 18 8.66 -15.11 -3.90
C MET A 18 8.06 -16.08 -2.87
N ALA A 19 6.96 -15.70 -2.22
CA ALA A 19 6.20 -16.54 -1.30
C ALA A 19 5.62 -17.76 -2.03
N ALA A 20 4.94 -17.53 -3.16
CA ALA A 20 4.37 -18.58 -3.99
C ALA A 20 5.46 -19.51 -4.55
N ALA A 21 6.59 -18.98 -5.02
CA ALA A 21 7.71 -19.80 -5.51
C ALA A 21 8.34 -20.66 -4.40
N THR A 22 8.46 -20.10 -3.19
CA THR A 22 8.89 -20.86 -2.01
C THR A 22 7.92 -21.97 -1.69
N ALA A 23 6.62 -21.69 -1.77
CA ALA A 23 5.55 -22.64 -1.47
C ALA A 23 5.53 -23.81 -2.46
N VAL A 24 5.66 -23.51 -3.75
CA VAL A 24 5.81 -24.52 -4.80
C VAL A 24 7.02 -25.40 -4.53
N ARG A 25 8.19 -24.81 -4.26
CA ARG A 25 9.42 -25.58 -4.00
C ARG A 25 9.28 -26.51 -2.79
N MET A 26 8.68 -26.03 -1.71
CA MET A 26 8.46 -26.85 -0.51
C MET A 26 7.51 -28.01 -0.80
N ALA A 27 6.40 -27.76 -1.49
CA ALA A 27 5.45 -28.80 -1.90
C ALA A 27 6.11 -29.86 -2.80
N GLU A 28 6.94 -29.44 -3.76
CA GLU A 28 7.69 -30.35 -4.63
C GLU A 28 8.75 -31.18 -3.90
N SER A 29 9.25 -30.67 -2.77
CA SER A 29 10.14 -31.45 -1.88
C SER A 29 9.38 -32.46 -1.00
N GLY A 30 8.07 -32.61 -1.20
CA GLY A 30 7.20 -33.55 -0.48
C GLY A 30 6.68 -33.04 0.87
N LYS A 31 6.83 -31.74 1.16
CA LYS A 31 6.30 -31.11 2.37
C LYS A 31 4.84 -30.73 2.17
N ARG A 32 3.97 -31.00 3.16
CA ARG A 32 2.64 -30.40 3.19
C ARG A 32 2.77 -28.92 3.52
N THR A 33 2.53 -28.07 2.53
CA THR A 33 2.78 -26.62 2.62
C THR A 33 1.47 -25.85 2.53
N LEU A 34 1.28 -24.90 3.43
CA LEU A 34 0.19 -23.92 3.37
C LEU A 34 0.77 -22.54 3.02
N ILE A 35 0.21 -21.86 2.03
CA ILE A 35 0.45 -20.43 1.81
C ILE A 35 -0.78 -19.62 2.23
N VAL A 36 -0.55 -18.57 3.02
CA VAL A 36 -1.58 -17.68 3.56
C VAL A 36 -1.25 -16.25 3.15
N SER A 37 -2.23 -15.52 2.60
CA SER A 37 -2.11 -14.08 2.40
C SER A 37 -3.09 -13.33 3.30
N THR A 38 -2.56 -12.30 3.96
CA THR A 38 -3.30 -11.32 4.79
C THR A 38 -3.47 -9.98 4.07
N ASP A 39 -2.94 -9.85 2.85
CA ASP A 39 -3.02 -8.61 2.09
C ASP A 39 -4.43 -8.49 1.50
N PRO A 40 -5.23 -7.45 1.83
CA PRO A 40 -6.54 -7.25 1.22
C PRO A 40 -6.44 -7.06 -0.31
N ALA A 41 -5.28 -6.62 -0.81
CA ALA A 41 -5.01 -6.51 -2.24
C ALA A 41 -4.33 -7.78 -2.82
N SER A 42 -4.39 -8.90 -2.10
CA SER A 42 -3.71 -10.15 -2.47
C SER A 42 -4.05 -10.60 -3.89
N ASN A 43 -3.14 -11.42 -4.40
CA ASN A 43 -3.08 -11.89 -5.76
C ASN A 43 -2.68 -13.38 -5.78
N LEU A 44 -2.84 -14.15 -4.70
CA LEU A 44 -2.53 -15.59 -4.75
C LEU A 44 -3.42 -16.27 -5.78
N SER A 45 -4.71 -15.93 -5.81
CA SER A 45 -5.66 -16.45 -6.81
C SER A 45 -5.15 -16.21 -8.25
N ASP A 46 -4.63 -15.00 -8.51
CA ASP A 46 -4.06 -14.62 -9.80
C ASP A 46 -2.71 -15.29 -10.10
N VAL A 47 -1.82 -15.34 -9.09
CA VAL A 47 -0.46 -15.89 -9.21
C VAL A 47 -0.49 -17.39 -9.46
N PHE A 48 -1.41 -18.11 -8.82
CA PHE A 48 -1.62 -19.54 -9.04
C PHE A 48 -2.59 -19.86 -10.17
N GLU A 49 -3.30 -18.86 -10.71
CA GLU A 49 -4.38 -19.01 -11.69
C GLU A 49 -5.45 -20.02 -11.24
N ARG A 50 -5.81 -19.93 -9.95
CA ARG A 50 -6.77 -20.83 -9.29
C ARG A 50 -7.62 -20.05 -8.31
N PRO A 51 -8.91 -20.41 -8.12
CA PRO A 51 -9.73 -19.77 -7.11
C PRO A 51 -9.20 -20.10 -5.72
N ILE A 52 -8.77 -19.07 -4.99
CA ILE A 52 -8.37 -19.14 -3.58
C ILE A 52 -9.30 -18.18 -2.81
N GLY A 53 -9.64 -18.52 -1.58
CA GLY A 53 -10.52 -17.67 -0.76
C GLY A 53 -10.29 -17.89 0.73
N HIS A 54 -11.25 -17.45 1.54
CA HIS A 54 -11.17 -17.48 3.01
C HIS A 54 -11.04 -18.89 3.62
N ARG A 55 -11.25 -19.96 2.84
CA ARG A 55 -11.10 -21.34 3.30
C ARG A 55 -9.87 -21.98 2.68
N ILE A 56 -9.13 -22.73 3.49
CA ILE A 56 -8.00 -23.54 3.04
C ILE A 56 -8.48 -24.52 1.98
N ALA A 57 -7.84 -24.49 0.82
CA ALA A 57 -8.05 -25.46 -0.24
C ALA A 57 -6.70 -26.00 -0.75
N GLU A 58 -6.65 -27.28 -1.09
CA GLU A 58 -5.51 -27.85 -1.81
C GLU A 58 -5.54 -27.34 -3.24
N ILE A 59 -4.51 -26.59 -3.64
CA ILE A 59 -4.43 -26.02 -4.99
C ILE A 59 -3.61 -26.91 -5.92
N VAL A 60 -2.60 -27.62 -5.44
CA VAL A 60 -1.87 -28.67 -6.17
C VAL A 60 -1.36 -29.69 -5.13
N PRO A 61 -0.91 -30.90 -5.52
CA PRO A 61 -0.48 -31.91 -4.56
C PRO A 61 0.52 -31.34 -3.54
N ASN A 62 0.18 -31.50 -2.25
CA ASN A 62 0.94 -31.01 -1.09
C ASN A 62 1.00 -29.48 -0.92
N LEU A 63 0.34 -28.67 -1.74
CA LEU A 63 0.27 -27.22 -1.58
C LEU A 63 -1.18 -26.76 -1.38
N PHE A 64 -1.39 -26.12 -0.26
CA PHE A 64 -2.66 -25.58 0.18
C PHE A 64 -2.57 -24.06 0.21
N ALA A 65 -3.66 -23.38 -0.09
CA ALA A 65 -3.70 -21.92 -0.10
C ALA A 65 -4.96 -21.37 0.59
N MET A 66 -4.82 -20.17 1.14
CA MET A 66 -5.90 -19.38 1.71
C MET A 66 -5.59 -17.87 1.56
N GLU A 67 -6.62 -17.10 1.24
CA GLU A 67 -6.59 -15.63 1.28
C GLU A 67 -7.54 -15.19 2.40
N ILE A 68 -7.02 -14.49 3.40
CA ILE A 68 -7.84 -13.99 4.52
C ILE A 68 -8.68 -12.82 4.01
N ASP A 69 -9.94 -13.11 3.73
CA ASP A 69 -10.98 -12.08 3.53
C ASP A 69 -11.16 -11.29 4.84
N PRO A 70 -10.87 -9.97 4.86
CA PRO A 70 -10.97 -9.15 6.06
C PRO A 70 -12.40 -9.01 6.59
N ASP A 71 -13.39 -8.91 5.71
CA ASP A 71 -14.80 -8.77 6.11
C ASP A 71 -15.30 -10.06 6.74
N ALA A 72 -14.97 -11.21 6.12
CA ALA A 72 -15.27 -12.52 6.69
C ALA A 72 -14.55 -12.73 8.03
N ALA A 73 -13.28 -12.34 8.14
CA ALA A 73 -12.52 -12.42 9.38
C ALA A 73 -13.13 -11.55 10.49
N THR A 74 -13.55 -10.33 10.16
CA THR A 74 -14.24 -9.42 11.10
C THR A 74 -15.57 -9.99 11.55
N GLU A 75 -16.36 -10.55 10.64
CA GLU A 75 -17.62 -11.21 10.98
C GLU A 75 -17.40 -12.40 11.92
N GLU A 76 -16.44 -13.29 11.61
CA GLU A 76 -16.06 -14.41 12.48
C GLU A 76 -15.59 -13.93 13.87
N TYR A 77 -14.74 -12.90 13.91
CA TYR A 77 -14.25 -12.30 15.14
C TYR A 77 -15.38 -11.70 15.97
N ARG A 78 -16.29 -10.97 15.33
CA ARG A 78 -17.47 -10.36 15.94
C ARG A 78 -18.40 -11.43 16.53
N GLU A 79 -18.77 -12.44 15.75
CA GLU A 79 -19.61 -13.55 16.23
C GLU A 79 -18.99 -14.24 17.45
N ARG A 80 -17.67 -14.41 17.46
CA ARG A 80 -16.96 -15.04 18.56
C ARG A 80 -16.92 -14.18 19.83
N VAL A 81 -16.70 -12.87 19.69
CA VAL A 81 -16.54 -11.96 20.84
C VAL A 81 -17.88 -11.49 21.39
N ILE A 82 -18.77 -10.97 20.54
CA ILE A 82 -20.02 -10.34 20.97
C ILE A 82 -21.26 -11.22 20.74
N GLY A 83 -21.18 -12.27 19.92
CA GLY A 83 -22.29 -13.21 19.70
C GLY A 83 -22.89 -13.77 21.00
N PRO A 84 -22.08 -14.19 22.01
CA PRO A 84 -22.59 -14.63 23.31
C PRO A 84 -23.37 -13.55 24.09
N MET A 85 -23.23 -12.27 23.77
CA MET A 85 -23.86 -11.16 24.48
C MET A 85 -25.24 -10.78 23.93
N ARG A 86 -25.58 -11.18 22.69
CA ARG A 86 -26.84 -10.78 22.01
C ARG A 86 -28.13 -11.16 22.74
N GLY A 87 -28.07 -12.15 23.64
CA GLY A 87 -29.19 -12.58 24.48
C GLY A 87 -29.18 -12.02 25.92
N VAL A 88 -28.14 -11.27 26.29
CA VAL A 88 -27.90 -10.79 27.67
C VAL A 88 -27.96 -9.26 27.75
N MET A 89 -27.46 -8.57 26.72
CA MET A 89 -27.37 -7.12 26.69
C MET A 89 -28.62 -6.46 26.07
N PRO A 90 -28.99 -5.23 26.50
CA PRO A 90 -30.06 -4.47 25.87
C PRO A 90 -29.81 -4.24 24.36
N PRO A 91 -30.86 -4.22 23.50
CA PRO A 91 -30.71 -4.04 22.06
C PRO A 91 -29.96 -2.77 21.65
N ASP A 92 -30.19 -1.66 22.35
CA ASP A 92 -29.52 -0.38 22.05
C ASP A 92 -28.02 -0.43 22.35
N VAL A 93 -27.61 -1.16 23.39
CA VAL A 93 -26.20 -1.37 23.75
C VAL A 93 -25.54 -2.32 22.75
N MET A 94 -26.25 -3.39 22.37
CA MET A 94 -25.76 -4.32 21.34
C MET A 94 -25.53 -3.63 20.00
N LYS A 95 -26.41 -2.70 19.62
CA LYS A 95 -26.26 -1.92 18.39
C LYS A 95 -24.99 -1.06 18.39
N VAL A 96 -24.67 -0.43 19.53
CA VAL A 96 -23.42 0.36 19.67
C VAL A 96 -22.19 -0.55 19.62
N LEU A 97 -22.22 -1.70 20.31
CA LEU A 97 -21.12 -2.66 20.29
C LEU A 97 -20.90 -3.25 18.89
N GLU A 98 -21.97 -3.65 18.20
CA GLU A 98 -21.88 -4.18 16.83
C GLU A 98 -21.28 -3.17 15.85
N GLU A 99 -21.57 -1.87 16.03
CA GLU A 99 -21.03 -0.82 15.17
C GLU A 99 -19.55 -0.50 15.51
N GLN A 100 -19.14 -0.57 16.78
CA GLN A 100 -17.71 -0.41 17.16
C GLN A 100 -16.82 -1.48 16.52
N PHE A 101 -17.33 -2.71 16.36
CA PHE A 101 -16.63 -3.82 15.71
C PHE A 101 -16.55 -3.72 14.18
N ARG A 102 -17.16 -2.68 13.58
CA ARG A 102 -17.06 -2.39 12.14
C ARG A 102 -15.99 -1.36 11.79
N SER A 103 -15.23 -0.88 12.78
CA SER A 103 -14.14 0.05 12.56
C SER A 103 -12.97 -0.58 11.80
N ALA A 104 -12.27 0.21 10.98
CA ALA A 104 -11.06 -0.22 10.27
C ALA A 104 -10.01 -0.84 11.21
N CYS A 105 -9.84 -0.29 12.42
CA CYS A 105 -8.98 -0.84 13.45
C CYS A 105 -9.41 -2.26 13.90
N THR A 106 -10.71 -2.60 13.87
CA THR A 106 -11.18 -3.98 14.15
C THR A 106 -10.87 -4.93 13.01
N VAL A 107 -10.91 -4.47 11.76
CA VAL A 107 -10.58 -5.29 10.57
C VAL A 107 -9.15 -5.80 10.62
N GLU A 108 -8.20 -4.95 11.01
CA GLU A 108 -6.79 -5.35 11.16
C GLU A 108 -6.60 -6.35 12.30
N ILE A 109 -7.24 -6.13 13.46
CA ILE A 109 -7.19 -7.06 14.60
C ILE A 109 -7.80 -8.40 14.24
N ALA A 110 -8.96 -8.43 13.57
CA ALA A 110 -9.64 -9.66 13.19
C ALA A 110 -8.82 -10.47 12.16
N SER A 111 -8.25 -9.79 11.17
CA SER A 111 -7.35 -10.40 10.19
C SER A 111 -6.12 -10.99 10.87
N PHE A 112 -5.54 -10.28 11.84
CA PHE A 112 -4.41 -10.77 12.62
C PHE A 112 -4.80 -11.92 13.57
N ASP A 113 -5.99 -11.88 14.18
CA ASP A 113 -6.48 -13.00 14.98
C ASP A 113 -6.60 -14.27 14.12
N ARG A 114 -7.14 -14.14 12.90
CA ARG A 114 -7.20 -15.27 11.97
C ARG A 114 -5.79 -15.78 11.64
N PHE A 115 -4.88 -14.86 11.34
CA PHE A 115 -3.47 -15.12 11.06
C PHE A 115 -2.77 -15.91 12.17
N THR A 116 -2.95 -15.51 13.45
CA THR A 116 -2.34 -16.21 14.59
C THR A 116 -2.86 -17.63 14.79
N GLY A 117 -4.02 -17.96 14.23
CA GLY A 117 -4.51 -19.35 14.17
C GLY A 117 -3.57 -20.30 13.43
N PHE A 118 -2.70 -19.78 12.56
CA PHE A 118 -1.71 -20.56 11.81
C PHE A 118 -0.33 -20.62 12.48
N LEU A 119 -0.14 -19.92 13.60
CA LEU A 119 1.12 -19.90 14.36
C LEU A 119 0.95 -20.75 15.63
N GLY A 120 1.21 -22.06 15.50
CA GLY A 120 0.98 -22.99 16.60
C GLY A 120 1.16 -24.46 16.21
N GLU A 121 0.19 -25.29 16.59
CA GLU A 121 0.08 -26.66 16.10
C GLU A 121 -0.73 -26.66 14.81
N THR A 122 -0.12 -27.12 13.71
CA THR A 122 -0.78 -27.23 12.41
C THR A 122 -0.47 -28.59 11.79
N ASP A 123 -1.34 -29.05 10.89
CA ASP A 123 -1.16 -30.29 10.12
C ASP A 123 -0.19 -30.12 8.92
N PHE A 124 0.47 -28.96 8.83
CA PHE A 124 1.38 -28.60 7.76
C PHE A 124 2.83 -28.69 8.22
N ASP A 125 3.70 -29.16 7.34
CA ASP A 125 5.15 -29.16 7.58
C ASP A 125 5.72 -27.74 7.45
N ALA A 126 5.14 -26.92 6.58
CA ALA A 126 5.53 -25.54 6.36
C ALA A 126 4.32 -24.62 6.16
N VAL A 127 4.38 -23.43 6.73
CA VAL A 127 3.37 -22.38 6.52
C VAL A 127 4.09 -21.10 6.06
N ILE A 128 3.65 -20.57 4.92
CA ILE A 128 4.25 -19.41 4.27
C ILE A 128 3.26 -18.26 4.31
N PHE A 129 3.71 -17.12 4.82
CA PHE A 129 2.93 -15.90 4.89
C PHE A 129 3.45 -14.92 3.84
N ASP A 130 2.59 -14.54 2.89
CA ASP A 130 2.90 -13.59 1.80
C ASP A 130 3.23 -12.18 2.32
N THR A 131 2.61 -11.79 3.43
CA THR A 131 2.86 -10.51 4.08
C THR A 131 3.10 -10.72 5.57
N ALA A 132 4.21 -10.19 6.06
CA ALA A 132 4.49 -10.12 7.48
C ALA A 132 3.59 -9.07 8.16
N PRO A 133 3.12 -9.33 9.39
CA PRO A 133 2.41 -8.33 10.17
C PRO A 133 3.33 -7.13 10.46
N THR A 134 2.74 -5.94 10.56
CA THR A 134 3.50 -4.72 10.86
C THR A 134 4.01 -4.74 12.30
N GLY A 135 5.09 -4.00 12.57
CA GLY A 135 5.58 -3.84 13.94
C GLY A 135 4.53 -3.22 14.87
N HIS A 136 3.64 -2.37 14.35
CA HIS A 136 2.52 -1.80 15.10
C HIS A 136 1.51 -2.88 15.52
N THR A 137 1.07 -3.73 14.59
CA THR A 137 0.12 -4.83 14.89
C THR A 137 0.68 -5.80 15.93
N ILE A 138 1.98 -6.11 15.88
CA ILE A 138 2.63 -6.95 16.89
C ILE A 138 2.65 -6.23 18.25
N ARG A 139 3.01 -4.93 18.28
CA ARG A 139 3.04 -4.13 19.53
C ARG A 139 1.67 -4.01 20.19
N LEU A 140 0.60 -3.80 19.42
CA LEU A 140 -0.76 -3.71 19.96
C LEU A 140 -1.18 -4.93 20.79
N LEU A 141 -0.58 -6.09 20.52
CA LEU A 141 -0.87 -7.34 21.22
C LEU A 141 0.12 -7.61 22.36
N GLU A 142 1.29 -6.99 22.32
CA GLU A 142 2.20 -6.92 23.47
C GLU A 142 1.76 -5.90 24.50
N LEU A 143 0.98 -4.89 24.09
CA LEU A 143 0.43 -3.91 25.00
C LEU A 143 -0.34 -4.67 26.08
N PRO A 144 -0.02 -4.44 27.36
CA PRO A 144 -0.88 -4.85 28.43
C PRO A 144 -2.12 -3.96 28.33
N VAL A 145 -3.06 -4.27 27.42
CA VAL A 145 -4.45 -3.99 27.71
C VAL A 145 -4.63 -4.53 29.13
N ASP A 146 -5.19 -3.72 30.01
CA ASP A 146 -5.28 -3.98 31.45
C ASP A 146 -6.26 -5.14 31.75
N TRP A 147 -6.14 -6.23 30.97
CA TRP A 147 -6.67 -7.57 31.15
C TRP A 147 -6.38 -8.02 32.57
N SER A 148 -5.18 -7.77 33.09
CA SER A 148 -4.74 -8.11 34.44
C SER A 148 -5.68 -7.51 35.50
N ARG A 149 -5.98 -6.21 35.39
CA ARG A 149 -6.87 -5.49 36.31
C ARG A 149 -8.31 -5.99 36.24
N HIS A 150 -8.82 -6.23 35.02
CA HIS A 150 -10.18 -6.78 34.84
C HIS A 150 -10.31 -8.25 35.26
N ILE A 151 -9.23 -9.05 35.11
CA ILE A 151 -9.13 -10.44 35.57
C ILE A 151 -9.03 -10.49 37.10
N GLU A 152 -8.23 -9.62 37.72
CA GLU A 152 -8.08 -9.52 39.17
C GLU A 152 -9.35 -9.01 39.86
N GLU A 153 -10.02 -8.00 39.31
CA GLU A 153 -11.31 -7.50 39.80
C GLU A 153 -12.41 -8.56 39.68
N SER A 154 -12.38 -9.39 38.63
CA SER A 154 -13.31 -10.52 38.45
C SER A 154 -13.03 -11.71 39.38
N ALA A 155 -11.75 -11.96 39.70
CA ALA A 155 -11.34 -13.01 40.65
C ALA A 155 -11.81 -12.73 42.09
N GLN A 156 -12.16 -11.48 42.41
CA GLN A 156 -12.72 -11.06 43.70
C GLN A 156 -14.24 -11.23 43.83
N GLY A 157 -14.94 -11.79 42.83
CA GLY A 157 -16.26 -12.39 43.05
C GLY A 157 -17.45 -11.89 42.22
N SER A 158 -17.24 -11.07 41.18
CA SER A 158 -18.31 -10.66 40.25
C SER A 158 -18.06 -11.21 38.84
N GLY A 159 -18.27 -12.52 38.66
CA GLY A 159 -17.94 -13.29 37.45
C GLY A 159 -18.66 -12.92 36.14
N GLN A 160 -18.90 -11.65 35.86
CA GLN A 160 -19.32 -11.10 34.58
C GLN A 160 -18.67 -9.73 34.40
N THR A 161 -17.88 -9.58 33.33
CA THR A 161 -17.50 -8.25 32.82
C THR A 161 -18.51 -7.82 31.77
N CYS A 162 -18.63 -6.51 31.53
CA CYS A 162 -19.42 -5.95 30.43
C CYS A 162 -18.94 -6.42 29.03
N ILE A 163 -17.80 -7.12 28.97
CA ILE A 163 -17.12 -7.59 27.76
C ILE A 163 -17.11 -9.14 27.68
N GLY A 164 -17.95 -9.82 28.47
CA GLY A 164 -18.20 -11.27 28.35
C GLY A 164 -17.39 -12.14 29.34
N PRO A 165 -17.35 -13.47 29.11
CA PRO A 165 -16.70 -14.41 30.02
C PRO A 165 -15.18 -14.20 30.09
N VAL A 166 -14.61 -14.18 31.30
CA VAL A 166 -13.15 -14.05 31.53
C VAL A 166 -12.33 -15.11 30.78
N SER A 167 -12.91 -16.28 30.51
CA SER A 167 -12.29 -17.38 29.77
C SER A 167 -12.05 -17.08 28.29
N SER A 168 -12.91 -16.31 27.62
CA SER A 168 -12.69 -15.91 26.20
C SER A 168 -11.56 -14.88 26.07
N ILE A 169 -11.37 -14.06 27.11
CA ILE A 169 -10.29 -13.08 27.21
C ILE A 169 -8.95 -13.78 27.48
N GLN A 170 -8.90 -14.72 28.43
CA GLN A 170 -7.68 -15.50 28.75
C GLN A 170 -7.24 -16.40 27.58
N GLY A 171 -8.17 -17.09 26.92
CA GLY A 171 -7.84 -17.94 25.77
C GLY A 171 -7.29 -17.16 24.58
N SER A 172 -7.73 -15.91 24.40
CA SER A 172 -7.19 -15.00 23.38
C SER A 172 -5.75 -14.58 23.70
N LYS A 173 -5.45 -14.27 24.97
CA LYS A 173 -4.09 -13.93 25.41
C LYS A 173 -3.10 -15.08 25.19
N GLU A 174 -3.42 -16.29 25.62
CA GLU A 174 -2.54 -17.45 25.41
C GLU A 174 -2.26 -17.72 23.93
N LYS A 175 -3.27 -17.53 23.07
CA LYS A 175 -3.12 -17.66 21.62
C LYS A 175 -2.11 -16.64 21.07
N TYR A 176 -2.22 -15.37 21.46
CA TYR A 176 -1.30 -14.33 21.01
C TYR A 176 0.12 -14.54 21.55
N ASP A 177 0.27 -14.88 22.83
CA ASP A 177 1.56 -15.18 23.44
C ASP A 177 2.27 -16.33 22.71
N ARG A 178 1.54 -17.40 22.37
CA ARG A 178 2.07 -18.51 21.56
C ARG A 178 2.48 -18.06 20.16
N ALA A 179 1.69 -17.23 19.50
CA ALA A 179 1.99 -16.73 18.16
C ALA A 179 3.25 -15.85 18.17
N VAL A 180 3.37 -14.93 19.14
CA VAL A 180 4.56 -14.08 19.32
C VAL A 180 5.80 -14.93 19.65
N ALA A 181 5.67 -15.92 20.53
CA ALA A 181 6.75 -16.86 20.84
C ALA A 181 7.19 -17.65 19.59
N ALA A 182 6.25 -18.13 18.78
CA ALA A 182 6.56 -18.82 17.53
C ALA A 182 7.30 -17.91 16.53
N MET A 183 6.89 -16.64 16.39
CA MET A 183 7.56 -15.68 15.51
C MET A 183 8.99 -15.35 15.96
N ARG A 184 9.24 -15.34 17.27
CA ARG A 184 10.56 -15.08 17.87
C ARG A 184 11.50 -16.27 17.81
N ASP A 185 10.99 -17.48 17.63
CA ASP A 185 11.79 -18.70 17.57
C ASP A 185 12.55 -18.80 16.23
N PRO A 186 13.89 -18.61 16.21
CA PRO A 186 14.66 -18.62 14.97
C PRO A 186 14.81 -20.03 14.36
N GLU A 187 14.55 -21.10 15.12
CA GLU A 187 14.59 -22.47 14.60
C GLU A 187 13.31 -22.83 13.84
N ARG A 188 12.21 -22.15 14.19
CA ARG A 188 10.88 -22.40 13.61
C ARG A 188 10.45 -21.34 12.63
N THR A 189 10.96 -20.11 12.72
CA THR A 189 10.50 -18.99 11.91
C THR A 189 11.65 -18.30 11.20
N GLU A 190 11.48 -17.99 9.92
CA GLU A 190 12.35 -17.11 9.16
C GLU A 190 11.56 -15.93 8.55
N PHE A 191 12.19 -14.77 8.50
CA PHE A 191 11.67 -13.57 7.84
C PHE A 191 12.50 -13.27 6.60
N VAL A 192 11.85 -13.32 5.44
CA VAL A 192 12.42 -13.01 4.13
C VAL A 192 12.06 -11.57 3.75
N LEU A 193 13.05 -10.69 3.83
CA LEU A 193 12.95 -9.30 3.44
C LEU A 193 13.17 -9.17 1.94
N VAL A 194 12.10 -8.89 1.19
CA VAL A 194 12.13 -8.71 -0.27
C VAL A 194 12.21 -7.23 -0.61
N CYS A 195 13.18 -6.85 -1.42
CA CYS A 195 13.35 -5.47 -1.87
C CYS A 195 13.69 -5.41 -3.37
N ARG A 196 13.48 -4.24 -3.97
CA ARG A 196 14.09 -3.88 -5.26
C ARG A 196 15.42 -3.16 -5.00
N PRO A 197 16.39 -3.20 -5.93
CA PRO A 197 17.65 -2.47 -5.83
C PRO A 197 17.46 -0.97 -6.11
N GLU A 198 16.64 -0.32 -5.28
CA GLU A 198 16.27 1.09 -5.35
C GLU A 198 16.47 1.71 -3.95
N ALA A 199 16.96 2.94 -3.86
CA ALA A 199 17.31 3.58 -2.58
C ALA A 199 16.15 3.56 -1.56
N THR A 200 14.94 3.82 -2.03
CA THR A 200 13.72 3.88 -1.20
C THR A 200 13.33 2.50 -0.69
N SER A 201 13.40 1.48 -1.56
CA SER A 201 13.13 0.10 -1.20
C SER A 201 14.20 -0.44 -0.24
N VAL A 202 15.46 -0.04 -0.41
CA VAL A 202 16.56 -0.40 0.51
C VAL A 202 16.34 0.23 1.88
N SER A 203 16.08 1.53 1.95
CA SER A 203 15.83 2.23 3.22
C SER A 203 14.65 1.65 3.98
N GLU A 204 13.54 1.36 3.29
CA GLU A 204 12.36 0.76 3.90
C GLU A 204 12.63 -0.66 4.41
N THR A 205 13.46 -1.42 3.69
CA THR A 205 13.85 -2.78 4.11
C THR A 205 14.70 -2.75 5.38
N VAL A 206 15.63 -1.79 5.48
CA VAL A 206 16.45 -1.59 6.70
C VAL A 206 15.56 -1.17 7.87
N ARG A 207 14.62 -0.25 7.65
CA ARG A 207 13.66 0.15 8.69
C ARG A 207 12.82 -1.01 9.18
N ALA A 208 12.21 -1.79 8.28
CA ALA A 208 11.40 -2.94 8.63
C ALA A 208 12.22 -4.00 9.39
N HIS A 209 13.48 -4.22 8.99
CA HIS A 209 14.42 -5.05 9.72
C HIS A 209 14.61 -4.59 11.16
N ASP A 210 14.90 -3.30 11.36
CA ASP A 210 15.18 -2.74 12.69
C ASP A 210 13.96 -2.79 13.60
N GLU A 211 12.76 -2.54 13.06
CA GLU A 211 11.50 -2.64 13.78
C GLU A 211 11.19 -4.07 14.23
N LEU A 212 11.37 -5.07 13.35
CA LEU A 212 11.17 -6.48 13.69
C LEU A 212 12.25 -6.99 14.65
N SER A 213 13.49 -6.55 14.49
CA SER A 213 14.60 -6.87 15.40
C SER A 213 14.34 -6.37 16.81
N ALA A 214 13.79 -5.15 16.95
CA ALA A 214 13.39 -4.58 18.23
C ALA A 214 12.29 -5.41 18.93
N LEU A 215 11.51 -6.18 18.16
CA LEU A 215 10.50 -7.11 18.66
C LEU A 215 11.05 -8.50 18.97
N GLY A 216 12.37 -8.70 18.91
CA GLY A 216 13.02 -9.97 19.25
C GLY A 216 12.99 -11.03 18.13
N ILE A 217 12.66 -10.63 16.90
CA ILE A 217 12.78 -11.51 15.72
C ILE A 217 14.24 -11.48 15.26
N GLY A 218 14.86 -12.64 15.09
CA GLY A 218 16.31 -12.74 14.82
C GLY A 218 16.73 -13.46 13.54
N ASN A 219 15.83 -14.19 12.87
CA ASN A 219 16.18 -15.01 11.70
C ASN A 219 15.74 -14.33 10.41
N PHE A 220 16.64 -13.54 9.82
CA PHE A 220 16.39 -12.79 8.58
C PHE A 220 17.13 -13.36 7.37
N ARG A 221 16.47 -13.30 6.20
CA ARG A 221 17.08 -13.44 4.88
C ARG A 221 16.71 -12.26 4.02
N VAL A 222 17.54 -11.93 3.04
CA VAL A 222 17.28 -10.82 2.10
C VAL A 222 17.15 -11.35 0.67
N VAL A 223 16.11 -10.92 -0.04
CA VAL A 223 15.93 -11.14 -1.47
C VAL A 223 15.94 -9.79 -2.17
N VAL A 224 16.92 -9.57 -3.03
CA VAL A 224 16.91 -8.44 -3.97
C VAL A 224 16.30 -8.94 -5.27
N ASN A 225 15.05 -8.59 -5.48
CA ASN A 225 14.30 -8.98 -6.67
C ASN A 225 14.46 -7.96 -7.80
N GLY A 226 14.20 -8.39 -9.03
CA GLY A 226 14.05 -7.48 -10.16
C GLY A 226 15.32 -6.82 -10.64
N ILE A 227 16.45 -7.49 -10.51
CA ILE A 227 17.74 -7.00 -10.99
C ILE A 227 17.75 -7.04 -12.52
N TYR A 228 17.98 -5.90 -13.15
CA TYR A 228 18.07 -5.80 -14.60
C TYR A 228 19.26 -6.62 -15.11
N PRO A 229 19.08 -7.48 -16.13
CA PRO A 229 20.19 -8.24 -16.68
C PRO A 229 21.16 -7.31 -17.41
N GLU A 230 22.45 -7.34 -17.04
CA GLU A 230 23.49 -6.54 -17.69
C GLU A 230 23.67 -6.93 -19.17
N ASP A 231 23.34 -8.18 -19.51
CA ASP A 231 23.37 -8.75 -20.86
C ASP A 231 22.09 -8.47 -21.68
N ALA A 232 21.11 -7.73 -21.12
CA ALA A 232 19.87 -7.38 -21.83
C ALA A 232 20.04 -6.28 -22.88
N GLY A 233 21.17 -5.56 -22.90
CA GLY A 233 21.37 -4.38 -23.74
C GLY A 233 20.68 -3.13 -23.17
N GLU A 234 20.63 -2.05 -23.95
CA GLU A 234 19.98 -0.80 -23.54
C GLU A 234 18.45 -0.90 -23.66
N PRO A 235 17.68 -0.24 -22.77
CA PRO A 235 18.12 0.64 -21.67
C PRO A 235 18.50 -0.09 -20.36
N PHE A 236 18.32 -1.42 -20.30
CA PHE A 236 18.46 -2.20 -19.07
C PHE A 236 19.89 -2.24 -18.51
N ALA A 237 20.91 -2.27 -19.37
CA ALA A 237 22.32 -2.31 -18.94
C ALA A 237 22.73 -1.08 -18.13
N ARG A 238 22.30 0.13 -18.54
CA ARG A 238 22.51 1.36 -17.76
C ARG A 238 21.77 1.34 -16.44
N LEU A 239 20.51 0.89 -16.44
CA LEU A 239 19.71 0.78 -15.23
C LEU A 239 20.32 -0.24 -14.26
N ALA A 240 20.84 -1.37 -14.74
CA ALA A 240 21.53 -2.39 -13.94
C ALA A 240 22.77 -1.82 -13.22
N SER A 241 23.54 -0.98 -13.90
CA SER A 241 24.72 -0.32 -13.30
C SER A 241 24.35 0.51 -12.07
N ARG A 242 23.20 1.22 -12.11
CA ARG A 242 22.69 1.99 -10.95
C ARG A 242 22.17 1.09 -9.84
N GLN A 243 21.49 0.01 -10.20
CA GLN A 243 21.02 -0.97 -9.22
C GLN A 243 22.20 -1.53 -8.40
N ARG A 244 23.39 -1.65 -8.99
CA ARG A 244 24.57 -2.16 -8.29
C ARG A 244 24.98 -1.31 -7.09
N GLU A 245 24.88 0.01 -7.19
CA GLU A 245 25.17 0.92 -6.07
C GLU A 245 24.23 0.66 -4.90
N GLN A 246 22.93 0.48 -5.18
CA GLN A 246 21.92 0.21 -4.15
C GLN A 246 22.06 -1.17 -3.53
N ILE A 247 22.45 -2.18 -4.33
CA ILE A 247 22.77 -3.52 -3.83
C ILE A 247 23.95 -3.48 -2.87
N LEU A 248 24.99 -2.70 -3.19
CA LEU A 248 26.16 -2.53 -2.31
C LEU A 248 25.79 -1.77 -1.02
N ALA A 249 24.94 -0.74 -1.12
CA ALA A 249 24.43 -0.02 0.05
C ALA A 249 23.64 -0.94 1.00
N LEU A 250 22.74 -1.76 0.43
CA LEU A 250 21.99 -2.77 1.18
C LEU A 250 22.91 -3.81 1.82
N ALA A 251 23.92 -4.30 1.08
CA ALA A 251 24.89 -5.28 1.59
C ALA A 251 25.68 -4.75 2.80
N LYS A 252 25.94 -3.43 2.82
CA LYS A 252 26.62 -2.77 3.94
C LYS A 252 25.69 -2.59 5.14
N ALA A 253 24.41 -2.29 4.91
CA ALA A 253 23.43 -2.08 5.97
C ALA A 253 22.97 -3.40 6.62
N LEU A 254 22.74 -4.45 5.81
CA LEU A 254 22.19 -5.73 6.23
C LEU A 254 23.12 -6.88 5.81
N PRO A 255 24.05 -7.33 6.68
CA PRO A 255 25.04 -8.36 6.37
C PRO A 255 24.47 -9.79 6.45
N TYR A 256 23.24 -10.00 5.98
CA TYR A 256 22.58 -11.30 5.94
C TYR A 256 22.84 -12.05 4.64
N PHE A 257 22.49 -13.34 4.61
CA PHE A 257 22.44 -14.08 3.36
C PHE A 257 21.48 -13.39 2.39
N ARG A 258 22.01 -13.05 1.21
CA ARG A 258 21.30 -12.33 0.16
C ARG A 258 21.12 -13.20 -1.07
N ARG A 259 19.89 -13.27 -1.58
CA ARG A 259 19.59 -13.82 -2.89
C ARG A 259 19.32 -12.68 -3.86
N GLU A 260 20.06 -12.65 -4.96
CA GLU A 260 19.88 -11.70 -6.06
C GLU A 260 19.06 -12.41 -7.16
N VAL A 261 17.85 -11.91 -7.45
CA VAL A 261 16.94 -12.48 -8.44
C VAL A 261 16.80 -11.51 -9.61
N ARG A 262 17.11 -11.99 -10.81
CA ARG A 262 17.01 -11.18 -12.04
C ARG A 262 15.56 -10.88 -12.40
N LEU A 263 15.33 -9.78 -13.11
CA LEU A 263 14.08 -9.52 -13.79
C LEU A 263 13.83 -10.62 -14.85
N GLN A 264 12.59 -11.10 -14.93
CA GLN A 264 12.21 -12.19 -15.81
C GLN A 264 11.69 -11.66 -17.15
N ALA A 265 12.03 -12.35 -18.25
CA ALA A 265 11.58 -11.95 -19.59
C ALA A 265 10.09 -12.27 -19.81
N GLY A 266 9.61 -13.37 -19.23
CA GLY A 266 8.21 -13.79 -19.20
C GLY A 266 7.55 -13.63 -17.82
N GLU A 267 6.26 -13.96 -17.76
CA GLU A 267 5.47 -13.87 -16.54
C GLU A 267 5.74 -15.00 -15.56
N VAL A 268 5.71 -14.65 -14.27
CA VAL A 268 5.77 -15.61 -13.18
C VAL A 268 4.36 -15.88 -12.67
N LYS A 269 3.59 -16.61 -13.48
CA LYS A 269 2.20 -16.96 -13.19
C LYS A 269 1.82 -18.37 -13.58
N GLY A 270 0.87 -18.92 -12.84
CA GLY A 270 0.49 -20.30 -12.92
C GLY A 270 1.56 -21.20 -12.32
N PHE A 271 1.15 -22.40 -11.95
CA PHE A 271 2.00 -23.34 -11.23
C PHE A 271 3.30 -23.67 -11.97
N ASP A 272 3.24 -23.90 -13.28
CA ASP A 272 4.42 -24.27 -14.07
C ASP A 272 5.46 -23.15 -14.17
N SER A 273 5.02 -21.89 -14.30
CA SER A 273 5.94 -20.76 -14.35
C SER A 273 6.53 -20.47 -12.97
N LEU A 274 5.76 -20.62 -11.89
CA LEU A 274 6.25 -20.53 -10.51
C LEU A 274 7.28 -21.61 -10.20
N ARG A 275 7.06 -22.85 -10.67
CA ARG A 275 8.03 -23.95 -10.55
C ARG A 275 9.35 -23.62 -11.24
N LYS A 276 9.31 -23.20 -12.50
CA LYS A 276 10.50 -22.77 -13.25
C LYS A 276 11.18 -21.57 -12.59
N PHE A 277 10.39 -20.62 -12.09
CA PHE A 277 10.92 -19.45 -11.38
C PHE A 277 11.57 -19.83 -10.05
N ALA A 278 11.06 -20.84 -9.33
CA ALA A 278 11.72 -21.37 -8.14
C ALA A 278 13.09 -21.98 -8.49
N GLU A 279 13.23 -22.69 -9.60
CA GLU A 279 14.52 -23.20 -10.09
C GLU A 279 15.50 -22.04 -10.42
N ILE A 280 15.00 -20.92 -10.98
CA ILE A 280 15.80 -19.71 -11.24
C ILE A 280 16.23 -19.05 -9.92
N ALA A 281 15.27 -18.77 -9.05
CA ALA A 281 15.46 -17.98 -7.83
C ALA A 281 16.29 -18.72 -6.78
N PHE A 282 16.20 -20.06 -6.72
CA PHE A 282 16.80 -20.83 -5.64
C PHE A 282 17.92 -21.78 -6.07
N ASP A 283 17.82 -22.38 -7.26
CA ASP A 283 18.76 -23.41 -7.71
C ASP A 283 19.79 -22.87 -8.70
N GLY A 284 19.54 -21.70 -9.32
CA GLY A 284 20.41 -21.09 -10.32
C GLY A 284 20.55 -21.90 -11.60
N ARG A 285 19.63 -22.83 -11.87
CA ARG A 285 19.67 -23.77 -13.01
C ARG A 285 19.19 -23.14 -14.32
N LEU A 286 18.40 -22.08 -14.23
CA LEU A 286 17.82 -21.33 -15.34
C LEU A 286 18.18 -19.85 -15.18
N VAL A 287 18.33 -19.14 -16.31
CA VAL A 287 18.78 -17.73 -16.33
C VAL A 287 17.59 -16.75 -16.31
N SER A 288 16.51 -17.08 -17.03
CA SER A 288 15.28 -16.29 -17.09
C SER A 288 14.13 -17.15 -17.59
N LEU A 289 12.89 -16.81 -17.24
CA LEU A 289 11.70 -17.36 -17.89
C LEU A 289 11.62 -16.86 -19.34
N GLU A 290 11.29 -17.77 -20.26
CA GLU A 290 11.02 -17.42 -21.66
C GLU A 290 9.73 -16.59 -21.79
N GLY A 291 9.71 -15.72 -22.80
CA GLY A 291 8.53 -14.92 -23.14
C GLY A 291 7.37 -15.78 -23.61
N GLN A 292 6.22 -15.64 -22.96
CA GLN A 292 5.00 -16.37 -23.30
C GLN A 292 4.19 -15.68 -24.41
N PHE A 293 4.45 -14.40 -24.67
CA PHE A 293 3.71 -13.60 -25.65
C PHE A 293 4.36 -13.68 -27.02
N VAL A 294 3.82 -14.56 -27.87
CA VAL A 294 4.21 -14.71 -29.29
C VAL A 294 3.08 -14.17 -30.17
N GLY A 295 3.34 -13.09 -30.92
CA GLY A 295 2.39 -12.57 -31.92
C GLY A 295 1.36 -11.55 -31.45
N GLY A 296 1.60 -10.79 -30.37
CA GLY A 296 0.63 -9.80 -29.88
C GLY A 296 0.65 -8.47 -30.63
N THR A 297 -0.43 -8.15 -31.35
CA THR A 297 -0.82 -6.76 -31.65
C THR A 297 -2.32 -6.60 -31.44
N ASP A 298 -2.70 -5.81 -30.43
CA ASP A 298 -4.05 -5.22 -30.34
C ASP A 298 -4.09 -3.86 -29.60
N PHE A 299 -2.98 -3.37 -29.04
CA PHE A 299 -2.97 -2.01 -28.50
C PHE A 299 -3.03 -0.98 -29.65
N LYS A 300 -4.16 -0.26 -29.71
CA LYS A 300 -4.54 0.65 -30.80
C LYS A 300 -3.77 1.98 -30.82
N GLY A 301 -2.88 2.19 -29.86
CA GLY A 301 -2.06 3.39 -29.73
C GLY A 301 -2.43 4.21 -28.50
N PHE A 302 -1.53 5.10 -28.12
CA PHE A 302 -1.73 6.07 -27.05
C PHE A 302 -2.56 7.26 -27.55
N SER A 303 -3.20 7.97 -26.61
CA SER A 303 -3.85 9.26 -26.84
C SER A 303 -2.84 10.32 -27.28
N ASP A 304 -3.32 11.38 -27.94
CA ASP A 304 -2.46 12.50 -28.31
C ASP A 304 -1.98 13.22 -27.04
N PRO A 305 -0.69 13.55 -26.87
CA PRO A 305 -0.21 14.35 -25.75
C PRO A 305 -0.99 15.68 -25.54
N ALA A 306 -1.55 16.26 -26.60
CA ALA A 306 -2.43 17.43 -26.51
C ALA A 306 -3.72 17.15 -25.71
N ASP A 307 -4.23 15.92 -25.76
CA ASP A 307 -5.43 15.52 -25.02
C ASP A 307 -5.20 15.58 -23.50
N LEU A 308 -3.96 15.35 -23.02
CA LEU A 308 -3.63 15.52 -21.60
C LEU A 308 -3.66 16.99 -21.20
N SER A 309 -3.19 17.87 -22.07
CA SER A 309 -3.24 19.33 -21.85
C SER A 309 -4.69 19.81 -21.80
N GLU A 310 -5.54 19.34 -22.72
CA GLU A 310 -6.97 19.64 -22.70
C GLU A 310 -7.64 19.07 -21.44
N LEU A 311 -7.32 17.82 -21.09
CA LEU A 311 -7.85 17.17 -19.90
C LEU A 311 -7.53 17.99 -18.66
N LEU A 312 -6.33 18.55 -18.55
CA LEU A 312 -5.87 19.33 -17.40
C LEU A 312 -6.27 20.82 -17.43
N SER A 313 -6.70 21.36 -18.57
CA SER A 313 -7.10 22.78 -18.72
C SER A 313 -8.10 23.32 -17.68
N VAL A 314 -7.81 24.49 -17.09
CA VAL A 314 -8.72 25.12 -16.11
C VAL A 314 -10.04 25.53 -16.76
N ARG A 315 -11.16 25.00 -16.25
CA ARG A 315 -12.51 25.36 -16.73
C ARG A 315 -13.26 26.30 -15.77
N ASN A 316 -13.08 26.14 -14.45
CA ASN A 316 -13.68 26.99 -13.40
C ASN A 316 -12.91 26.87 -12.06
N GLY A 317 -12.25 27.95 -11.59
CA GLY A 317 -11.53 27.94 -10.31
C GLY A 317 -10.21 27.15 -10.34
N GLY A 318 -9.63 26.84 -9.17
CA GLY A 318 -8.44 25.99 -9.07
C GLY A 318 -8.74 24.53 -9.40
N ARG A 319 -7.73 23.78 -9.86
CA ARG A 319 -7.82 22.35 -10.16
C ARG A 319 -6.93 21.49 -9.28
N MET A 320 -7.51 20.42 -8.78
CA MET A 320 -6.83 19.35 -8.08
C MET A 320 -6.49 18.23 -9.07
N VAL A 321 -5.23 17.78 -9.08
CA VAL A 321 -4.77 16.65 -9.89
C VAL A 321 -4.17 15.60 -8.97
N VAL A 322 -4.77 14.42 -8.92
CA VAL A 322 -4.37 13.30 -8.07
C VAL A 322 -3.77 12.21 -8.93
N LEU A 323 -2.49 11.91 -8.71
CA LEU A 323 -1.83 10.80 -9.38
C LEU A 323 -1.77 9.61 -8.43
N THR A 324 -2.47 8.53 -8.77
CA THR A 324 -2.51 7.30 -7.97
C THR A 324 -2.07 6.09 -8.78
N GLY A 325 -1.69 5.01 -8.11
CA GLY A 325 -1.03 3.86 -8.71
C GLY A 325 -0.20 3.07 -7.69
N LYS A 326 0.20 1.86 -8.07
CA LYS A 326 1.02 0.98 -7.21
C LYS A 326 2.35 1.62 -6.81
N GLY A 327 2.95 1.19 -5.70
CA GLY A 327 4.33 1.56 -5.35
C GLY A 327 5.32 1.22 -6.47
N GLY A 328 6.21 2.14 -6.82
CA GLY A 328 7.28 1.91 -7.82
C GLY A 328 6.90 2.16 -9.29
N VAL A 329 5.64 2.45 -9.61
CA VAL A 329 5.21 2.73 -11.01
C VAL A 329 5.62 4.11 -11.53
N GLY A 330 6.20 4.97 -10.68
CA GLY A 330 6.68 6.31 -11.07
C GLY A 330 5.69 7.46 -10.89
N LYS A 331 4.72 7.34 -9.97
CA LYS A 331 3.76 8.42 -9.60
C LYS A 331 4.43 9.76 -9.34
N THR A 332 5.47 9.77 -8.49
CA THR A 332 6.19 10.99 -8.11
C THR A 332 6.79 11.69 -9.33
N VAL A 333 7.38 10.95 -10.27
CA VAL A 333 7.96 11.53 -11.49
C VAL A 333 6.86 12.13 -12.36
N ALA A 334 5.74 11.42 -12.54
CA ALA A 334 4.60 11.92 -13.28
C ALA A 334 3.99 13.17 -12.61
N ALA A 335 3.88 13.19 -11.28
CA ALA A 335 3.33 14.31 -10.51
C ALA A 335 4.23 15.55 -10.62
N CYS A 336 5.55 15.36 -10.49
CA CYS A 336 6.53 16.42 -10.74
C CYS A 336 6.44 16.95 -12.17
N ALA A 337 6.35 16.07 -13.18
CA ALA A 337 6.25 16.48 -14.58
C ALA A 337 4.98 17.30 -14.86
N VAL A 338 3.83 16.87 -14.35
CA VAL A 338 2.57 17.62 -14.42
C VAL A 338 2.71 18.99 -13.74
N ALA A 339 3.22 19.03 -12.51
CA ALA A 339 3.34 20.26 -11.75
C ALA A 339 4.32 21.27 -12.39
N VAL A 340 5.48 20.80 -12.85
CA VAL A 340 6.47 21.61 -13.56
C VAL A 340 5.89 22.15 -14.87
N ARG A 341 5.13 21.33 -15.60
CA ARG A 341 4.47 21.76 -16.84
C ARG A 341 3.47 22.89 -16.59
N MET A 342 2.56 22.71 -15.63
CA MET A 342 1.55 23.73 -15.30
C MET A 342 2.20 25.03 -14.83
N ALA A 343 3.23 24.93 -14.00
CA ALA A 343 4.01 26.09 -13.56
C ALA A 343 4.71 26.81 -14.73
N GLY A 344 5.28 26.06 -15.67
CA GLY A 344 5.87 26.60 -16.89
C GLY A 344 4.87 27.36 -17.78
N GLU A 345 3.61 26.93 -17.80
CA GLU A 345 2.52 27.63 -18.50
C GLU A 345 2.01 28.89 -17.76
N GLY A 346 2.74 29.33 -16.72
CA GLY A 346 2.43 30.50 -15.93
C GLY A 346 1.36 30.29 -14.86
N GLN A 347 0.95 29.04 -14.63
CA GLN A 347 -0.09 28.72 -13.65
C GLN A 347 0.52 28.56 -12.27
N LYS A 348 -0.03 29.27 -11.27
CA LYS A 348 0.44 29.14 -9.89
C LYS A 348 0.09 27.74 -9.37
N THR A 349 1.10 26.92 -9.15
CA THR A 349 0.96 25.48 -8.93
C THR A 349 1.56 25.06 -7.60
N LEU A 350 0.86 24.21 -6.84
CA LEU A 350 1.34 23.58 -5.62
C LEU A 350 1.49 22.07 -5.86
N LEU A 351 2.67 21.52 -5.62
CA LEU A 351 2.92 20.07 -5.57
C LEU A 351 2.98 19.62 -4.12
N VAL A 352 2.10 18.69 -3.75
CA VAL A 352 2.00 18.10 -2.41
C VAL A 352 2.35 16.62 -2.48
N THR A 353 3.21 16.14 -1.58
CA THR A 353 3.44 14.70 -1.41
C THR A 353 2.97 14.24 -0.04
N THR A 354 2.30 13.09 -0.01
CA THR A 354 2.00 12.34 1.22
C THR A 354 3.07 11.27 1.51
N ASP A 355 4.07 11.12 0.65
CA ASP A 355 5.14 10.13 0.84
C ASP A 355 6.13 10.64 1.92
N PRO A 356 6.30 9.92 3.05
CA PRO A 356 7.19 10.33 4.12
C PRO A 356 8.65 10.47 3.67
N ALA A 357 9.06 9.79 2.60
CA ALA A 357 10.43 9.86 2.08
C ALA A 357 10.69 11.08 1.18
N ALA A 358 9.71 12.00 1.03
CA ALA A 358 9.85 13.28 0.33
C ALA A 358 10.47 13.15 -1.07
N HIS A 359 10.07 12.12 -1.84
CA HIS A 359 10.67 11.80 -3.13
C HIS A 359 10.59 12.94 -4.14
N ILE A 360 9.58 13.82 -4.04
CA ILE A 360 9.50 15.02 -4.87
C ILE A 360 10.75 15.92 -4.70
N GLY A 361 11.37 15.96 -3.52
CA GLY A 361 12.57 16.76 -3.27
C GLY A 361 13.80 16.20 -3.98
N GLN A 362 13.93 14.88 -4.03
CA GLN A 362 14.98 14.21 -4.82
C GLN A 362 14.74 14.41 -6.32
N VAL A 363 13.50 14.20 -6.78
CA VAL A 363 13.14 14.35 -8.20
C VAL A 363 13.29 15.79 -8.68
N LEU A 364 12.89 16.79 -7.88
CA LEU A 364 13.04 18.21 -8.25
C LEU A 364 14.42 18.77 -7.93
N SER A 365 15.24 18.07 -7.13
CA SER A 365 16.48 18.58 -6.54
C SER A 365 16.28 19.85 -5.68
N VAL A 366 15.22 19.85 -4.87
CA VAL A 366 14.86 20.96 -3.96
C VAL A 366 14.60 20.44 -2.54
N GLU A 367 14.75 21.32 -1.56
CA GLU A 367 14.33 21.02 -0.19
C GLU A 367 12.80 21.03 -0.10
N VAL A 368 12.24 20.06 0.60
CA VAL A 368 10.79 19.92 0.81
C VAL A 368 10.55 19.78 2.29
N THR A 369 9.66 20.62 2.82
CA THR A 369 9.30 20.67 4.23
C THR A 369 7.80 20.54 4.41
N ASP A 370 7.34 20.56 5.66
CA ASP A 370 5.93 20.66 6.05
C ASP A 370 5.29 22.01 5.69
N ARG A 371 6.11 23.00 5.30
CA ARG A 371 5.66 24.33 4.86
C ARG A 371 5.64 24.42 3.34
N ILE A 372 4.68 25.19 2.84
CA ILE A 372 4.61 25.55 1.43
C ILE A 372 5.75 26.53 1.11
N LEU A 373 6.71 26.06 0.32
CA LEU A 373 7.87 26.83 -0.10
C LEU A 373 7.96 26.89 -1.62
N PRO A 374 8.42 28.00 -2.22
CA PRO A 374 8.73 28.03 -3.65
C PRO A 374 9.80 26.99 -4.01
N ALA A 375 9.59 26.25 -5.10
CA ALA A 375 10.56 25.30 -5.62
C ALA A 375 11.67 26.04 -6.37
N ALA A 376 12.88 26.03 -5.82
CA ALA A 376 14.03 26.68 -6.45
C ALA A 376 14.28 26.13 -7.86
N GLY A 377 14.39 27.02 -8.85
CA GLY A 377 14.58 26.65 -10.27
C GLY A 377 13.29 26.44 -11.07
N TYR A 378 12.11 26.50 -10.43
CA TYR A 378 10.81 26.31 -11.06
C TYR A 378 9.87 27.50 -10.75
N PRO A 379 9.91 28.56 -11.59
CA PRO A 379 9.02 29.71 -11.41
C PRO A 379 7.54 29.29 -11.41
N GLY A 380 6.76 29.81 -10.46
CA GLY A 380 5.33 29.50 -10.35
C GLY A 380 5.00 28.18 -9.63
N LEU A 381 6.01 27.38 -9.27
CA LEU A 381 5.83 26.13 -8.52
C LEU A 381 6.16 26.31 -7.04
N SER A 382 5.25 25.87 -6.18
CA SER A 382 5.49 25.67 -4.75
C SER A 382 5.43 24.17 -4.42
N VAL A 383 6.15 23.76 -3.39
CA VAL A 383 6.19 22.38 -2.90
C VAL A 383 5.87 22.32 -1.41
N ALA A 384 5.21 21.25 -1.00
CA ALA A 384 5.00 20.91 0.40
C ALA A 384 4.95 19.39 0.59
N ARG A 385 5.33 18.93 1.78
CA ARG A 385 5.10 17.56 2.24
C ARG A 385 4.07 17.58 3.36
N ILE A 386 3.12 16.67 3.31
CA ILE A 386 2.31 16.37 4.49
C ILE A 386 3.16 15.48 5.40
N ASP A 387 3.73 16.06 6.45
CA ASP A 387 4.53 15.32 7.42
C ASP A 387 3.61 14.54 8.36
N GLN A 388 3.38 13.28 8.03
CA GLN A 388 2.46 12.40 8.76
C GLN A 388 2.73 12.41 10.27
N LYS A 389 3.99 12.34 10.71
CA LYS A 389 4.31 12.31 12.14
C LYS A 389 4.00 13.64 12.82
N ALA A 390 4.39 14.75 12.20
CA ALA A 390 4.10 16.07 12.76
C ALA A 390 2.58 16.35 12.77
N SER A 391 1.86 15.95 11.73
CA SER A 391 0.39 16.06 11.65
C SER A 391 -0.29 15.25 12.74
N VAL A 392 0.17 14.02 12.99
CA VAL A 392 -0.36 13.16 14.05
C VAL A 392 -0.11 13.76 15.43
N GLU A 393 1.11 14.19 15.73
CA GLU A 393 1.40 14.79 17.02
C GLU A 393 0.61 16.08 17.24
N ALA A 394 0.49 16.94 16.22
CA ALA A 394 -0.34 18.15 16.28
C ALA A 394 -1.83 17.81 16.49
N TYR A 395 -2.34 16.76 15.83
CA TYR A 395 -3.70 16.27 16.01
C TYR A 395 -3.91 15.75 17.45
N LYS A 396 -3.01 14.89 17.94
CA LYS A 396 -3.03 14.35 19.31
C LYS A 396 -3.03 15.47 20.35
N GLU A 397 -2.13 16.44 20.21
CA GLU A 397 -2.05 17.59 21.12
C GLU A 397 -3.34 18.39 21.16
N ARG A 398 -3.96 18.64 19.99
CA ARG A 398 -5.23 19.37 19.88
C ARG A 398 -6.37 18.61 20.56
N ILE A 399 -6.53 17.32 20.29
CA ILE A 399 -7.60 16.50 20.89
C ILE A 399 -7.40 16.39 22.41
N LEU A 400 -6.16 16.17 22.88
CA LEU A 400 -5.86 16.15 24.32
C LEU A 400 -6.10 17.49 25.00
N ALA A 401 -5.79 18.62 24.34
CA ALA A 401 -6.09 19.95 24.87
C ALA A 401 -7.61 20.19 24.96
N GLN A 402 -8.38 19.73 23.97
CA GLN A 402 -9.84 19.79 23.97
C GLN A 402 -10.44 18.91 25.09
N ALA A 403 -9.91 17.70 25.29
CA ALA A 403 -10.34 16.81 26.36
C ALA A 403 -10.05 17.41 27.75
N ARG A 404 -8.88 18.02 27.94
CA ARG A 404 -8.53 18.73 29.19
C ARG A 404 -9.47 19.90 29.46
N SER A 405 -9.74 20.72 28.45
CA SER A 405 -10.62 21.90 28.59
C SER A 405 -12.10 21.54 28.78
N SER A 406 -12.52 20.35 28.35
CA SER A 406 -13.88 19.83 28.55
C SER A 406 -14.11 19.18 29.93
N GLY A 407 -13.10 19.14 30.81
CA GLY A 407 -13.24 18.67 32.19
C GLY A 407 -13.22 17.14 32.37
N HIS A 408 -12.63 16.39 31.43
CA HIS A 408 -12.47 14.93 31.54
C HIS A 408 -11.54 14.54 32.72
N SER A 409 -11.82 13.41 33.39
CA SER A 409 -10.99 12.89 34.50
C SER A 409 -9.62 12.39 34.00
N GLU A 410 -8.63 12.27 34.89
CA GLU A 410 -7.31 11.75 34.50
C GLU A 410 -7.37 10.33 33.91
N GLU A 411 -8.25 9.48 34.42
CA GLU A 411 -8.48 8.13 33.89
C GLU A 411 -9.03 8.18 32.45
N MET A 412 -9.94 9.11 32.17
CA MET A 412 -10.51 9.28 30.83
C MET A 412 -9.50 9.91 29.86
N LEU A 413 -8.62 10.81 30.34
CA LEU A 413 -7.52 11.34 29.56
C LEU A 413 -6.48 10.27 29.19
N ALA A 414 -6.22 9.31 30.09
CA ALA A 414 -5.35 8.17 29.82
C ALA A 414 -5.94 7.27 28.71
N ALA A 415 -7.24 6.96 28.78
CA ALA A 415 -7.92 6.18 27.74
C ALA A 415 -7.93 6.89 26.38
N VAL A 416 -8.19 8.20 26.34
CA VAL A 416 -8.12 9.00 25.10
C VAL A 416 -6.70 9.01 24.53
N LYS A 417 -5.68 9.12 25.39
CA LYS A 417 -4.29 9.08 24.95
C LYS A 417 -3.94 7.74 24.32
N GLU A 418 -4.45 6.64 24.86
CA GLU A 418 -4.24 5.30 24.31
C GLU A 418 -4.96 5.11 22.98
N GLU A 419 -6.20 5.59 22.85
CA GLU A 419 -6.95 5.57 21.58
C GLU A 419 -6.27 6.39 20.48
N LEU A 420 -5.65 7.51 20.85
CA LEU A 420 -4.89 8.37 19.95
C LEU A 420 -3.60 7.74 19.42
N GLU A 421 -3.11 6.64 20.00
CA GLU A 421 -2.00 5.86 19.45
C GLU A 421 -2.43 4.84 18.37
N SER A 422 -3.71 4.84 17.98
CA SER A 422 -4.25 3.96 16.94
C SER A 422 -3.87 4.39 15.51
N PRO A 423 -3.76 3.46 14.54
CA PRO A 423 -3.55 3.77 13.12
C PRO A 423 -4.65 4.66 12.54
N CYS A 424 -5.89 4.48 13.02
CA CYS A 424 -7.04 5.29 12.66
C CYS A 424 -6.80 6.80 12.97
N THR A 425 -6.00 7.13 14.00
CA THR A 425 -5.60 8.51 14.31
C THR A 425 -4.59 9.05 13.31
N GLU A 426 -3.67 8.20 12.85
CA GLU A 426 -2.70 8.57 11.82
C GLU A 426 -3.39 8.97 10.51
N GLU A 427 -4.33 8.15 10.09
CA GLU A 427 -5.14 8.38 8.90
C GLU A 427 -5.97 9.67 9.00
N MET A 428 -6.59 9.93 10.17
CA MET A 428 -7.37 11.16 10.41
C MET A 428 -6.54 12.44 10.35
N ALA A 429 -5.34 12.42 10.95
CA ALA A 429 -4.47 13.59 10.97
C ALA A 429 -3.97 13.95 9.56
N VAL A 430 -3.64 12.94 8.75
CA VAL A 430 -3.24 13.12 7.34
C VAL A 430 -4.42 13.63 6.50
N PHE A 431 -5.63 13.12 6.76
CA PHE A 431 -6.85 13.56 6.09
C PHE A 431 -7.17 15.04 6.34
N GLU A 432 -7.02 15.53 7.58
CA GLU A 432 -7.23 16.95 7.90
C GLU A 432 -6.24 17.88 7.17
N GLU A 433 -4.97 17.48 7.04
CA GLU A 433 -4.00 18.24 6.25
C GLU A 433 -4.35 18.20 4.76
N PHE A 434 -4.76 17.04 4.25
CA PHE A 434 -5.21 16.90 2.88
C PHE A 434 -6.39 17.84 2.57
N SER A 435 -7.42 17.86 3.42
CA SER A 435 -8.57 18.78 3.29
C SER A 435 -8.12 20.24 3.24
N ARG A 436 -7.18 20.62 4.13
CA ARG A 436 -6.62 21.98 4.15
C ARG A 436 -5.86 22.36 2.88
N MET A 437 -5.25 21.40 2.20
CA MET A 437 -4.59 21.64 0.91
C MET A 437 -5.59 21.75 -0.24
N VAL A 438 -6.71 21.02 -0.19
CA VAL A 438 -7.78 21.06 -1.20
C VAL A 438 -8.61 22.35 -1.14
N GLU A 439 -8.85 22.89 0.05
CA GLU A 439 -9.63 24.12 0.27
C GLU A 439 -8.89 25.42 -0.13
N ARG A 440 -7.69 25.31 -0.72
CA ARG A 440 -6.87 26.49 -1.08
C ARG A 440 -7.26 27.06 -2.43
N ASP A 441 -7.73 28.32 -2.40
CA ASP A 441 -8.04 29.08 -3.62
C ASP A 441 -6.86 29.90 -4.16
N ASP A 442 -5.71 29.92 -3.46
CA ASP A 442 -4.55 30.71 -3.86
C ASP A 442 -3.67 30.03 -4.92
N PHE A 443 -4.01 28.80 -5.35
CA PHE A 443 -3.33 28.07 -6.41
C PHE A 443 -4.30 27.73 -7.54
N ALA A 444 -3.84 27.89 -8.78
CA ALA A 444 -4.58 27.43 -9.96
C ALA A 444 -4.55 25.90 -10.08
N TYR A 445 -3.45 25.27 -9.63
CA TYR A 445 -3.32 23.83 -9.58
C TYR A 445 -2.79 23.35 -8.24
N VAL A 446 -3.37 22.28 -7.70
CA VAL A 446 -2.83 21.49 -6.59
C VAL A 446 -2.63 20.06 -7.06
N VAL A 447 -1.38 19.66 -7.25
CA VAL A 447 -0.99 18.33 -7.72
C VAL A 447 -0.60 17.48 -6.51
N PHE A 448 -1.24 16.32 -6.36
CA PHE A 448 -0.97 15.38 -5.28
C PHE A 448 -0.20 14.17 -5.80
N ASP A 449 1.02 14.00 -5.27
CA ASP A 449 1.77 12.74 -5.31
C ASP A 449 1.29 11.87 -4.14
N THR A 450 0.39 10.92 -4.43
CA THR A 450 -0.22 10.10 -3.39
C THR A 450 0.66 8.91 -3.00
N ALA A 451 0.42 8.40 -1.79
CA ALA A 451 0.83 7.05 -1.39
C ALA A 451 0.20 5.98 -2.33
N PRO A 452 0.63 4.70 -2.29
CA PRO A 452 0.06 3.64 -3.13
C PRO A 452 -1.48 3.59 -3.10
N THR A 453 -2.12 3.12 -4.17
CA THR A 453 -3.59 3.10 -4.37
C THR A 453 -4.40 2.69 -3.16
N GLY A 454 -4.04 1.59 -2.48
CA GLY A 454 -4.76 1.14 -1.28
C GLY A 454 -4.77 2.16 -0.13
N HIS A 455 -3.69 2.91 0.08
CA HIS A 455 -3.66 3.99 1.07
C HIS A 455 -4.46 5.23 0.61
N THR A 456 -4.50 5.48 -0.70
CA THR A 456 -5.29 6.59 -1.27
C THR A 456 -6.78 6.33 -1.08
N LEU A 457 -7.22 5.09 -1.32
CA LEU A 457 -8.61 4.67 -1.10
C LEU A 457 -9.00 4.72 0.36
N ARG A 458 -8.16 4.20 1.28
CA ARG A 458 -8.39 4.36 2.72
C ARG A 458 -8.56 5.83 3.09
N LEU A 459 -7.68 6.71 2.61
CA LEU A 459 -7.81 8.16 2.83
C LEU A 459 -9.11 8.77 2.27
N LEU A 460 -9.68 8.20 1.22
CA LEU A 460 -10.95 8.60 0.60
C LEU A 460 -12.19 7.88 1.16
N GLU A 461 -12.00 6.77 1.88
CA GLU A 461 -13.02 6.00 2.64
C GLU A 461 -13.21 6.54 4.06
N LEU A 462 -12.16 7.13 4.65
CA LEU A 462 -12.19 7.83 5.94
C LEU A 462 -13.37 8.80 6.10
N PRO A 463 -13.83 9.55 5.08
CA PRO A 463 -15.06 10.31 5.16
C PRO A 463 -16.29 9.52 5.60
N TYR A 464 -16.48 8.29 5.13
CA TYR A 464 -17.68 7.52 5.46
C TYR A 464 -17.63 6.98 6.90
N ASP A 465 -16.44 6.61 7.37
CA ASP A 465 -16.22 6.17 8.76
C ASP A 465 -16.24 7.35 9.73
N TYR A 466 -15.65 8.49 9.34
CA TYR A 466 -15.68 9.74 10.10
C TYR A 466 -17.09 10.32 10.18
N ALA A 467 -17.84 10.37 9.07
CA ALA A 467 -19.23 10.80 9.09
C ALA A 467 -20.07 9.98 10.07
N ARG A 468 -19.81 8.66 10.19
CA ARG A 468 -20.49 7.80 11.16
C ARG A 468 -20.02 8.01 12.59
N GLN A 469 -18.72 8.20 12.83
CA GLN A 469 -18.20 8.56 14.16
C GLN A 469 -18.73 9.92 14.63
N VAL A 470 -18.78 10.90 13.72
CA VAL A 470 -19.40 12.21 13.94
C VAL A 470 -20.91 12.06 14.18
N GLU A 471 -21.63 11.25 13.39
CA GLU A 471 -23.04 10.94 13.65
C GLU A 471 -23.25 10.26 15.02
N MET A 472 -22.34 9.38 15.45
CA MET A 472 -22.36 8.80 16.79
C MET A 472 -22.13 9.86 17.87
N MET A 473 -21.12 10.71 17.73
CA MET A 473 -20.86 11.82 18.66
C MET A 473 -22.06 12.79 18.73
N VAL A 474 -22.70 13.09 17.60
CA VAL A 474 -23.93 13.90 17.50
C VAL A 474 -25.12 13.19 18.15
N SER A 475 -25.21 11.86 18.02
CA SER A 475 -26.30 11.08 18.61
C SER A 475 -26.18 10.95 20.14
N ILE A 476 -24.95 10.89 20.66
CA ILE A 476 -24.64 10.85 22.10
C ILE A 476 -24.72 12.25 22.72
N ARG A 477 -24.28 13.28 21.99
CA ARG A 477 -24.34 14.71 22.38
C ARG A 477 -25.22 15.49 21.41
N LYS A 478 -26.54 15.38 21.57
CA LYS A 478 -27.51 16.17 20.78
C LYS A 478 -27.18 17.67 20.88
N GLY A 479 -26.80 18.27 19.76
CA GLY A 479 -26.61 19.71 19.62
C GLY A 479 -25.17 20.22 19.70
N ASP A 480 -24.15 19.36 19.58
CA ASP A 480 -22.74 19.79 19.50
C ASP A 480 -22.45 20.51 18.16
N PRO A 481 -22.17 21.83 18.15
CA PRO A 481 -21.90 22.58 16.93
C PRO A 481 -20.63 22.13 16.20
N ALA A 482 -19.63 21.63 16.94
CA ALA A 482 -18.35 21.20 16.37
C ALA A 482 -18.50 19.96 15.48
N ALA A 483 -19.43 19.08 15.84
CA ALA A 483 -19.72 17.88 15.07
C ALA A 483 -20.53 18.19 13.79
N GLY A 484 -21.38 19.22 13.82
CA GLY A 484 -22.05 19.73 12.63
C GLY A 484 -21.08 20.34 11.62
N GLU A 485 -20.12 21.15 12.09
CA GLU A 485 -19.09 21.77 11.26
C GLU A 485 -18.17 20.72 10.60
N ALA A 486 -17.76 19.70 11.37
CA ALA A 486 -16.95 18.60 10.86
C ALA A 486 -17.64 17.83 9.72
N ARG A 487 -18.94 17.55 9.85
CA ARG A 487 -19.74 16.92 8.80
C ARG A 487 -19.85 17.78 7.55
N GLU A 488 -20.08 19.08 7.70
CA GLU A 488 -20.21 20.00 6.56
C GLU A 488 -18.91 20.12 5.77
N LYS A 489 -17.77 20.22 6.47
CA LYS A 489 -16.42 20.20 5.84
C LYS A 489 -16.20 18.91 5.06
N LEU A 490 -16.59 17.79 5.64
CA LEU A 490 -16.47 16.49 5.00
C LEU A 490 -17.32 16.40 3.72
N ASP A 491 -18.58 16.80 3.80
CA ASP A 491 -19.50 16.81 2.66
C ASP A 491 -19.02 17.78 1.56
N ALA A 492 -18.35 18.88 1.92
CA ALA A 492 -17.72 19.79 0.97
C ALA A 492 -16.53 19.16 0.25
N LEU A 493 -15.65 18.48 0.97
CA LEU A 493 -14.50 17.78 0.39
C LEU A 493 -14.93 16.63 -0.52
N VAL A 494 -15.88 15.78 -0.08
CA VAL A 494 -16.40 14.69 -0.91
C VAL A 494 -17.03 15.24 -2.19
N ARG A 495 -17.79 16.34 -2.12
CA ARG A 495 -18.32 17.00 -3.32
C ARG A 495 -17.20 17.50 -4.24
N HIS A 496 -16.13 18.06 -3.68
CA HIS A 496 -14.98 18.53 -4.45
C HIS A 496 -14.28 17.38 -5.20
N LEU A 497 -14.04 16.25 -4.52
CA LEU A 497 -13.39 15.07 -5.10
C LEU A 497 -14.22 14.42 -6.22
N LYS A 498 -15.54 14.52 -6.15
CA LYS A 498 -16.48 14.00 -7.18
C LYS A 498 -16.67 14.95 -8.36
N ASP A 499 -16.30 16.22 -8.22
CA ASP A 499 -16.46 17.22 -9.25
C ASP A 499 -15.35 17.10 -10.30
N ARG A 500 -15.69 16.51 -11.46
CA ARG A 500 -14.74 16.29 -12.57
C ARG A 500 -14.16 17.57 -13.17
N ASP A 501 -14.79 18.74 -12.97
CA ASP A 501 -14.25 20.01 -13.44
C ASP A 501 -13.18 20.57 -12.49
N ARG A 502 -13.22 20.18 -11.22
CA ARG A 502 -12.30 20.60 -10.15
C ARG A 502 -11.24 19.56 -9.83
N CYS A 503 -11.56 18.27 -9.86
CA CYS A 503 -10.67 17.18 -9.44
C CYS A 503 -10.45 16.16 -10.56
N ILE A 504 -9.20 15.87 -10.86
CA ILE A 504 -8.77 14.91 -11.87
C ILE A 504 -7.94 13.81 -11.23
N PHE A 505 -8.38 12.57 -11.39
CA PHE A 505 -7.66 11.37 -11.01
C PHE A 505 -6.99 10.75 -12.24
N LEU A 506 -5.67 10.58 -12.16
CA LEU A 506 -4.86 9.89 -13.17
C LEU A 506 -4.26 8.62 -12.56
N LEU A 507 -4.45 7.49 -13.23
CA LEU A 507 -3.83 6.21 -12.86
C LEU A 507 -2.46 6.10 -13.51
N VAL A 508 -1.41 5.99 -12.72
CA VAL A 508 -0.05 5.69 -13.18
C VAL A 508 0.20 4.20 -13.05
N LEU A 509 0.57 3.54 -14.14
CA LEU A 509 0.84 2.09 -14.16
C LEU A 509 2.07 1.73 -14.99
N TYR A 510 2.58 0.53 -14.75
CA TYR A 510 3.55 -0.13 -15.60
C TYR A 510 2.83 -1.20 -16.43
N PRO A 511 3.07 -1.38 -17.75
CA PRO A 511 2.31 -2.34 -18.56
C PRO A 511 2.72 -3.80 -18.29
N GLU A 512 2.34 -4.28 -17.12
CA GLU A 512 2.47 -5.63 -16.63
C GLU A 512 1.18 -6.01 -15.92
N TYR A 513 0.97 -7.31 -15.71
CA TYR A 513 -0.22 -7.79 -15.03
C TYR A 513 -0.52 -7.08 -13.73
N THR A 514 0.38 -7.18 -12.74
CA THR A 514 0.07 -6.77 -11.38
C THR A 514 -0.23 -5.27 -11.29
N PRO A 515 0.58 -4.36 -11.88
CA PRO A 515 0.25 -2.94 -11.88
C PRO A 515 -1.05 -2.61 -12.62
N VAL A 516 -1.38 -3.29 -13.72
CA VAL A 516 -2.63 -3.06 -14.47
C VAL A 516 -3.85 -3.48 -13.65
N PHE A 517 -3.87 -4.69 -13.11
CA PHE A 517 -5.03 -5.19 -12.36
C PHE A 517 -5.17 -4.53 -10.98
N GLU A 518 -4.07 -4.08 -10.36
CA GLU A 518 -4.16 -3.26 -9.14
C GLU A 518 -4.69 -1.86 -9.43
N ALA A 519 -4.31 -1.24 -10.56
CA ALA A 519 -4.91 0.01 -11.01
C ALA A 519 -6.39 -0.16 -11.39
N LYS A 520 -6.78 -1.32 -11.95
CA LYS A 520 -8.18 -1.67 -12.21
C LYS A 520 -8.99 -1.68 -10.92
N ARG A 521 -8.59 -2.49 -9.93
CA ARG A 521 -9.27 -2.55 -8.63
C ARG A 521 -9.41 -1.17 -8.01
N ALA A 522 -8.32 -0.39 -8.01
CA ALA A 522 -8.36 0.97 -7.48
C ALA A 522 -9.34 1.91 -8.23
N SER A 523 -9.45 1.75 -9.54
CA SER A 523 -10.44 2.47 -10.35
C SER A 523 -11.88 2.06 -10.01
N GLU A 524 -12.11 0.78 -9.76
CA GLU A 524 -13.41 0.23 -9.38
C GLU A 524 -13.82 0.74 -7.99
N ASP A 525 -12.92 0.70 -7.01
CA ASP A 525 -13.13 1.21 -5.66
C ASP A 525 -13.44 2.73 -5.65
N LEU A 526 -12.67 3.52 -6.43
CA LEU A 526 -12.94 4.96 -6.60
C LEU A 526 -14.34 5.19 -7.21
N ARG A 527 -14.71 4.39 -8.21
CA ARG A 527 -16.02 4.49 -8.88
C ARG A 527 -17.15 4.14 -7.92
N GLU A 528 -16.98 3.15 -7.06
CA GLU A 528 -17.94 2.82 -5.99
C GLU A 528 -18.10 3.97 -4.98
N ALA A 529 -17.00 4.66 -4.66
CA ALA A 529 -17.04 5.89 -3.86
C ALA A 529 -17.68 7.09 -4.61
N GLY A 530 -17.95 6.95 -5.91
CA GLY A 530 -18.52 7.98 -6.79
C GLY A 530 -17.49 8.94 -7.38
N ILE A 531 -16.21 8.57 -7.36
CA ILE A 531 -15.08 9.31 -7.93
C ILE A 531 -14.69 8.65 -9.25
N ASP A 532 -14.67 9.42 -10.33
CA ASP A 532 -14.31 8.91 -11.64
C ASP A 532 -12.86 9.20 -11.98
N VAL A 533 -12.12 8.17 -12.43
CA VAL A 533 -10.79 8.34 -13.03
C VAL A 533 -10.94 8.85 -14.46
N GLN A 534 -10.11 9.83 -14.85
CA GLN A 534 -10.21 10.47 -16.17
C GLN A 534 -9.10 10.09 -17.15
N GLY A 535 -7.99 9.49 -16.70
CA GLY A 535 -6.90 9.11 -17.60
C GLY A 535 -5.92 8.11 -16.99
N VAL A 536 -5.14 7.50 -17.86
CA VAL A 536 -4.08 6.53 -17.50
C VAL A 536 -2.74 7.03 -18.04
N ILE A 537 -1.71 7.01 -17.20
CA ILE A 537 -0.31 7.22 -17.60
C ILE A 537 0.38 5.85 -17.56
N ALA A 538 0.69 5.31 -18.73
CA ALA A 538 1.52 4.13 -18.89
C ALA A 538 3.00 4.54 -18.85
N ASN A 539 3.67 4.23 -17.75
CA ASN A 539 5.08 4.56 -17.54
C ASN A 539 6.00 3.38 -17.89
N PHE A 540 7.30 3.65 -18.08
CA PHE A 540 8.34 2.68 -18.43
C PHE A 540 8.01 1.85 -19.69
N VAL A 541 7.40 2.48 -20.70
CA VAL A 541 7.02 1.80 -21.94
C VAL A 541 8.24 1.61 -22.83
N LEU A 542 8.55 0.36 -23.17
CA LEU A 542 9.56 -0.01 -24.16
C LEU A 542 9.05 0.32 -25.56
N GLU A 543 9.95 0.81 -26.40
CA GLU A 543 9.67 1.09 -27.80
C GLU A 543 10.25 0.00 -28.70
N GLU A 544 9.76 -0.07 -29.94
CA GLU A 544 10.23 -1.06 -30.91
C GLU A 544 11.74 -0.92 -31.18
N LYS A 545 12.27 0.31 -31.14
CA LYS A 545 13.70 0.60 -31.28
C LYS A 545 14.57 -0.02 -30.18
N ASP A 546 13.99 -0.30 -29.01
CA ASP A 546 14.70 -0.88 -27.87
C ASP A 546 14.85 -2.41 -27.98
N CYS A 547 14.11 -3.05 -28.89
CA CYS A 547 14.05 -4.50 -29.08
C CYS A 547 15.33 -5.07 -29.74
N THR A 548 16.47 -4.90 -29.06
CA THR A 548 17.80 -5.27 -29.53
C THR A 548 18.23 -6.66 -29.07
N THR A 549 17.58 -7.21 -28.04
CA THR A 549 17.86 -8.55 -27.51
C THR A 549 16.57 -9.38 -27.34
N PRO A 550 16.66 -10.73 -27.26
CA PRO A 550 15.50 -11.57 -26.99
C PRO A 550 14.79 -11.22 -25.68
N PHE A 551 15.54 -10.81 -24.65
CA PHE A 551 15.00 -10.36 -23.37
C PHE A 551 14.12 -9.12 -23.55
N VAL A 552 14.66 -8.06 -24.17
CA VAL A 552 13.91 -6.81 -24.36
C VAL A 552 12.72 -7.02 -25.28
N THR A 553 12.89 -7.81 -26.34
CA THR A 553 11.81 -8.19 -27.26
C THR A 553 10.66 -8.89 -26.53
N SER A 554 10.97 -9.82 -25.62
CA SER A 554 9.98 -10.53 -24.80
C SER A 554 9.20 -9.56 -23.91
N ARG A 555 9.94 -8.67 -23.21
CA ARG A 555 9.37 -7.66 -22.32
C ARG A 555 8.49 -6.67 -23.07
N PHE A 556 8.93 -6.20 -24.24
CA PHE A 556 8.16 -5.35 -25.13
C PHE A 556 6.84 -6.01 -25.54
N ARG A 557 6.86 -7.28 -25.96
CA ARG A 557 5.64 -8.01 -26.34
C ARG A 557 4.67 -8.17 -25.18
N MET A 558 5.18 -8.47 -23.99
CA MET A 558 4.39 -8.52 -22.76
C MET A 558 3.74 -7.16 -22.47
N GLN A 559 4.49 -6.06 -22.59
CA GLN A 559 3.93 -4.71 -22.43
C GLN A 559 2.85 -4.40 -23.46
N ARG A 560 3.06 -4.74 -24.73
CA ARG A 560 2.03 -4.55 -25.79
C ARG A 560 0.74 -5.30 -25.49
N HIS A 561 0.83 -6.51 -24.94
CA HIS A 561 -0.33 -7.26 -24.47
C HIS A 561 -1.07 -6.51 -23.35
N TYR A 562 -0.35 -6.11 -22.29
CA TYR A 562 -0.98 -5.44 -21.15
C TYR A 562 -1.46 -4.02 -21.41
N LEU A 563 -0.86 -3.31 -22.36
CA LEU A 563 -1.42 -2.05 -22.86
C LEU A 563 -2.78 -2.29 -23.53
N GLY A 564 -2.93 -3.39 -24.28
CA GLY A 564 -4.22 -3.80 -24.84
C GLY A 564 -5.25 -4.12 -23.76
N VAL A 565 -4.87 -4.95 -22.78
CA VAL A 565 -5.71 -5.27 -21.61
C VAL A 565 -6.13 -4.00 -20.88
N ALA A 566 -5.19 -3.11 -20.57
CA ALA A 566 -5.47 -1.85 -19.90
C ALA A 566 -6.43 -0.96 -20.74
N ALA A 567 -6.24 -0.88 -22.05
CA ALA A 567 -7.14 -0.11 -22.92
C ALA A 567 -8.59 -0.63 -22.86
N ASP A 568 -8.78 -1.96 -22.85
CA ASP A 568 -10.10 -2.59 -22.79
C ASP A 568 -10.77 -2.48 -21.42
N GLU A 569 -9.98 -2.58 -20.35
CA GLU A 569 -10.43 -2.52 -18.95
C GLU A 569 -10.79 -1.09 -18.53
N PHE A 570 -9.91 -0.12 -18.81
CA PHE A 570 -10.12 1.27 -18.38
C PHE A 570 -11.03 2.05 -19.34
N ARG A 571 -10.86 1.87 -20.66
CA ARG A 571 -11.56 2.66 -21.69
C ARG A 571 -11.42 4.18 -21.50
N LEU A 572 -10.26 4.61 -21.02
CA LEU A 572 -9.88 6.00 -20.76
C LEU A 572 -8.75 6.44 -21.71
N PRO A 573 -8.55 7.76 -21.91
CA PRO A 573 -7.33 8.27 -22.53
C PRO A 573 -6.08 7.70 -21.85
N MET A 574 -5.12 7.26 -22.66
CA MET A 574 -3.89 6.62 -22.18
C MET A 574 -2.67 7.33 -22.75
N PHE A 575 -1.82 7.83 -21.85
CA PHE A 575 -0.62 8.60 -22.19
C PHE A 575 0.63 7.78 -21.91
N GLN A 576 1.64 7.93 -22.76
CA GLN A 576 2.88 7.18 -22.65
C GLN A 576 3.98 8.01 -21.98
N VAL A 577 4.74 7.36 -21.10
CA VAL A 577 6.11 7.77 -20.77
C VAL A 577 7.03 6.62 -21.15
N PRO A 578 7.95 6.81 -22.13
CA PRO A 578 8.86 5.76 -22.54
C PRO A 578 9.84 5.41 -21.42
N MET A 579 10.46 4.23 -21.52
CA MET A 579 11.52 3.82 -20.60
C MET A 579 12.78 4.67 -20.86
N LEU A 580 12.95 5.72 -20.06
CA LEU A 580 14.11 6.61 -20.16
C LEU A 580 15.36 5.96 -19.53
N ASP A 581 16.50 6.16 -20.19
CA ASP A 581 17.81 5.62 -19.82
C ASP A 581 18.62 6.53 -18.86
N GLY A 582 18.10 7.74 -18.59
CA GLY A 582 18.72 8.81 -17.79
C GLY A 582 18.26 8.82 -16.33
N ASP A 583 18.91 9.65 -15.50
CA ASP A 583 18.35 9.98 -14.18
C ASP A 583 17.06 10.77 -14.42
N LEU A 584 16.01 10.43 -13.67
CA LEU A 584 14.71 11.09 -13.72
C LEU A 584 14.65 12.28 -12.75
N SER A 585 15.77 12.59 -12.10
CA SER A 585 15.92 13.75 -11.23
C SER A 585 16.41 15.00 -11.98
N GLY A 586 15.99 16.16 -11.49
CA GLY A 586 16.35 17.46 -12.00
C GLY A 586 15.50 17.94 -13.18
N LYS A 587 15.64 19.23 -13.47
CA LYS A 587 14.81 19.95 -14.44
C LYS A 587 14.85 19.33 -15.84
N ASP A 588 16.04 19.06 -16.37
CA ASP A 588 16.19 18.51 -17.73
C ASP A 588 15.55 17.12 -17.89
N ALA A 589 15.46 16.34 -16.82
CA ALA A 589 14.78 15.05 -16.84
C ALA A 589 13.26 15.21 -16.81
N LEU A 590 12.76 16.11 -15.97
CA LEU A 590 11.33 16.43 -15.90
C LEU A 590 10.82 17.12 -17.15
N ASP A 591 11.62 17.97 -17.79
CA ASP A 591 11.28 18.60 -19.07
C ASP A 591 11.16 17.54 -20.18
N ARG A 592 12.03 16.51 -20.16
CA ARG A 592 11.91 15.36 -21.09
C ARG A 592 10.65 14.56 -20.84
N VAL A 593 10.35 14.20 -19.59
CA VAL A 593 9.09 13.49 -19.25
C VAL A 593 7.88 14.35 -19.61
N GLY A 594 7.95 15.67 -19.38
CA GLY A 594 6.93 16.62 -19.76
C GLY A 594 6.72 16.67 -21.28
N LEU A 595 7.79 16.62 -22.07
CA LEU A 595 7.70 16.58 -23.53
C LEU A 595 6.98 15.31 -24.03
N GLU A 596 7.26 14.16 -23.42
CA GLU A 596 6.60 12.89 -23.76
C GLU A 596 5.10 12.92 -23.40
N LEU A 597 4.76 13.50 -22.24
CA LEU A 597 3.38 13.57 -21.74
C LEU A 597 2.52 14.64 -22.43
N PHE A 598 3.10 15.79 -22.77
CA PHE A 598 2.38 16.99 -23.23
C PHE A 598 2.72 17.43 -24.67
N GLY A 599 3.72 16.80 -25.29
CA GLY A 599 4.19 17.13 -26.63
C GLY A 599 5.01 18.43 -26.71
N ASP A 600 5.29 18.85 -27.93
CA ASP A 600 6.20 19.95 -28.29
C ASP A 600 5.56 21.35 -28.13
N SER A 601 4.45 21.45 -27.39
CA SER A 601 3.76 22.69 -27.03
C SER A 601 4.70 23.55 -26.20
N ARG A 602 5.55 24.37 -26.85
CA ARG A 602 6.61 25.14 -26.19
C ARG A 602 6.07 25.88 -24.97
N ILE A 603 6.68 25.63 -23.81
CA ILE A 603 6.57 26.49 -22.65
C ILE A 603 7.15 27.85 -23.08
N PRO A 604 6.38 28.97 -23.06
CA PRO A 604 6.95 30.27 -23.35
C PRO A 604 8.10 30.54 -22.36
N ALA A 605 9.26 30.89 -22.90
CA ALA A 605 10.51 31.09 -22.15
C ALA A 605 10.42 32.19 -21.09
#